data_AF-A0A060BZW0-F1
#
_entry.id   AF-A0A060BZW0-F1
#
_cell.length_a   1.000
_cell.length_b   1.000
_cell.length_c   1.000
_cell.angle_alpha   90.00
_cell.angle_beta   90.00
_cell.angle_gamma   90.00
#
_symmetry.space_group_name_H-M   'P 1'
#
loop_
_entity.id
_entity.type
_entity.pdbx_description
1 polymer ?
#
loop_
_entity_poly.entity_id
_entity_poly.type
_entity_poly.pdbx_seq_one_letter_code
_entity_poly.pdbx_strand_id
1 'polypeptide(L)' 'MNTDSMYYHGSNTGNGGIVASDAIASHGRAHSLSITLPPLATIWLVREAE' A
#
# COMPACT_ATOMS: atom_id res chain seq x y z
N MET A 1 -6.75 -3.52 3.90
CA MET A 1 -6.42 -4.55 4.91
C MET A 1 -4.90 -4.67 5.01
N ASN A 2 -4.34 -4.86 6.20
CA ASN A 2 -2.90 -5.08 6.43
C ASN A 2 -2.67 -6.16 7.49
N THR A 3 -2.03 -7.28 7.14
CA THR A 3 -1.76 -8.38 8.09
C THR A 3 -0.64 -8.08 9.10
N ASP A 4 0.19 -7.07 8.87
CA ASP A 4 1.26 -6.64 9.80
C ASP A 4 0.77 -5.64 10.86
N SER A 5 -0.54 -5.33 10.92
CA SER A 5 -1.06 -4.38 11.90
C SER A 5 -0.80 -4.83 13.35
N MET A 6 -0.62 -3.87 14.26
CA MET A 6 -0.53 -4.14 15.71
C MET A 6 -1.75 -4.90 16.26
N TYR A 7 -2.93 -4.76 15.63
CA TYR A 7 -4.14 -5.51 16.01
C TYR A 7 -4.00 -7.02 15.78
N TYR A 8 -3.06 -7.43 14.92
CA TYR A 8 -2.72 -8.82 14.64
C TYR A 8 -1.35 -9.21 15.24
N HIS A 9 -0.81 -8.43 16.17
CA HIS A 9 0.53 -8.59 16.76
C HIS A 9 1.69 -8.49 15.74
N GLY A 10 1.47 -7.81 14.61
CA GLY A 10 2.53 -7.47 13.66
C GLY A 10 3.34 -6.23 14.07
N SER A 11 4.30 -5.83 13.24
CA SER A 11 5.20 -4.70 13.51
C SER A 11 4.54 -3.32 13.35
N ASN A 12 3.30 -3.30 12.86
CA ASN A 12 2.50 -2.12 12.54
C ASN A 12 3.10 -1.25 11.42
N THR A 13 3.92 -1.84 10.55
CA THR A 13 4.45 -1.16 9.37
C THR A 13 3.36 -1.09 8.30
N GLY A 14 3.29 0.02 7.56
CA GLY A 14 2.30 0.21 6.49
C GLY A 14 2.36 1.60 5.87
N ASN A 15 1.41 1.90 4.99
CA ASN A 15 1.39 3.14 4.19
C ASN A 15 0.83 4.38 4.92
N GLY A 16 0.35 4.24 6.16
CA GLY A 16 -0.07 5.38 6.98
C GLY A 16 -1.31 6.15 6.49
N GLY A 17 -2.12 5.59 5.59
CA GLY A 17 -3.36 6.21 5.09
C GLY A 17 -3.51 6.08 3.59
N ILE A 18 -4.08 7.13 2.97
CA ILE A 18 -4.28 7.23 1.52
C ILE A 18 -2.93 7.47 0.83
N VAL A 19 -2.70 6.76 -0.29
CA VAL A 19 -1.54 6.97 -1.17
C VAL A 19 -2.07 7.35 -2.55
N ALA A 20 -1.66 8.51 -3.05
CA ALA A 20 -2.01 8.97 -4.39
C ALA A 20 -1.13 8.28 -5.45
N SER A 21 -1.70 8.03 -6.62
CA SER A 21 -0.92 7.53 -7.77
C SER A 21 -0.20 8.66 -8.48
N ASP A 22 1.04 8.42 -8.90
CA ASP A 22 1.84 9.37 -9.67
C ASP A 22 1.77 9.06 -11.17
N ALA A 23 1.90 10.09 -12.00
CA ALA A 23 2.04 9.98 -13.46
C ALA A 23 3.47 9.58 -13.87
N ILE A 24 3.99 8.53 -13.23
CA ILE A 24 5.33 7.97 -13.48
C ILE A 24 5.14 6.57 -14.05
N ALA A 25 5.73 6.34 -15.22
CA ALA A 25 5.61 5.05 -15.90
C ALA A 25 6.33 3.94 -15.12
N SER A 26 5.67 2.80 -14.92
CA SER A 26 6.24 1.62 -14.28
C SER A 26 5.56 0.35 -14.78
N HIS A 27 6.33 -0.73 -14.96
CA HIS A 27 5.86 -2.03 -15.45
C HIS A 27 4.98 -1.96 -16.71
N GLY A 28 5.29 -1.03 -17.64
CA GLY A 28 4.54 -0.83 -18.89
C GLY A 28 3.20 -0.08 -18.72
N ARG A 29 2.94 0.54 -17.58
CA ARG A 29 1.74 1.35 -17.30
C ARG A 29 2.13 2.82 -17.11
N ALA A 30 1.23 3.74 -17.48
CA ALA A 30 1.48 5.18 -17.45
C ALA A 30 1.50 5.79 -16.03
N HIS A 31 0.75 5.22 -15.10
CA HIS A 31 0.70 5.63 -13.70
C HIS A 31 1.19 4.51 -12.79
N SER A 32 1.72 4.89 -11.63
CA SER A 32 2.22 3.95 -10.62
C SER A 32 1.90 4.40 -9.19
N LEU A 33 2.08 3.48 -8.25
CA LEU A 33 1.96 3.72 -6.81
C LEU A 33 3.29 3.38 -6.14
N SER A 34 3.80 4.30 -5.32
CA SER A 34 4.93 4.06 -4.43
C SER A 34 4.41 3.73 -3.04
N ILE A 35 4.61 2.49 -2.57
CA ILE A 35 4.03 1.99 -1.32
C ILE A 35 5.08 1.23 -0.50
N THR A 36 4.89 1.25 0.82
CA THR A 36 5.61 0.42 1.78
C THR A 36 4.93 -0.96 1.89
N LEU A 37 5.71 -2.01 1.61
CA LEU A 37 5.31 -3.39 1.85
C LEU A 37 5.91 -3.87 3.17
N PRO A 38 5.10 -4.21 4.19
CA PRO A 38 5.63 -4.74 5.44
C PRO A 38 6.28 -6.12 5.23
N PRO A 39 7.33 -6.46 5.99
CA PRO A 39 8.02 -7.73 5.85
C PRO A 39 7.08 -8.91 6.18
N LEU A 40 7.09 -9.95 5.33
CA LEU A 40 6.28 -11.17 5.47
C LEU A 40 4.76 -10.92 5.64
N ALA A 41 4.25 -9.82 5.10
CA ALA A 41 2.85 -9.43 5.22
C ALA A 41 2.12 -9.40 3.87
N THR A 42 0.80 -9.41 3.93
CA THR A 42 -0.08 -9.15 2.80
C THR A 42 -0.91 -7.89 3.06
N ILE A 43 -0.99 -7.00 2.06
CA ILE A 43 -1.82 -5.80 2.11
C ILE A 43 -2.79 -5.76 0.94
N TRP A 44 -4.03 -5.35 1.19
CA TRP A 44 -5.06 -5.11 0.17
C TRP A 44 -5.42 -3.64 0.17
N LEU A 45 -5.40 -3.04 -1.02
CA LEU A 45 -5.68 -1.63 -1.28
C LEU A 45 -7.02 -1.51 -2.02
N VAL A 46 -7.77 -0.47 -1.70
CA VAL A 46 -8.99 -0.09 -2.41
C VAL A 46 -8.81 1.30 -3.00
N ARG A 47 -9.35 1.52 -4.20
CA ARG A 47 -9.43 2.87 -4.77
C ARG A 47 -10.64 3.57 -4.17
N GLU A 48 -10.42 4.72 -3.54
CA GLU A 48 -11.52 5.55 -3.04
C GLU A 48 -12.29 6.22 -4.19
N ALA A 49 -13.57 6.47 -3.97
CA ALA A 49 -14.37 7.30 -4.86
C ALA A 49 -13.90 8.77 -4.74
N GLU A 50 -14.00 9.52 -5.83
CA GLU A 50 -13.72 10.97 -5.84
C GLU A 50 -14.68 11.77 -4.95
#